data_AF-A0A0S2LMM3-F1
#
_entry.id   AF-A0A0S2LMM3-F1
#
_cell.length_a   1.000
_cell.length_b   1.000
_cell.length_c   1.000
_cell.angle_alpha   90.00
_cell.angle_beta   90.00
_cell.angle_gamma   90.00
#
_symmetry.space_group_name_H-M   'P 1'
#
loop_
_entity.id
_entity.type
_entity.pdbx_description
1 polymer ?
#
loop_
_entity_poly.entity_id
_entity_poly.type
_entity_poly.pdbx_seq_one_letter_code
_entity_poly.pdbx_strand_id
1 'polypeptide(L)' 'MPQLNTSTWSTIILSMLISLFILMQLKLTKHNFPASPTPKTPTTTKHPTPWEMKWTKTYSPLS' A
#
# COMPACT_ATOMS: atom_id res chain seq x y z
N MET A 1 41.08 -15.38 -28.65
CA MET A 1 39.77 -15.90 -28.20
C MET A 1 38.79 -14.75 -28.10
N PRO A 2 37.57 -14.85 -28.68
CA PRO A 2 36.61 -13.73 -28.73
C PRO A 2 36.10 -13.27 -27.34
N GLN A 3 36.27 -14.10 -26.31
CA GLN A 3 35.94 -13.80 -24.92
C GLN A 3 36.94 -12.87 -24.22
N LEU A 4 38.17 -12.75 -24.75
CA LEU A 4 39.25 -11.95 -24.15
C LEU A 4 39.17 -10.45 -24.51
N ASN A 5 38.22 -10.07 -25.36
CA ASN A 5 38.00 -8.70 -25.78
C ASN A 5 37.26 -7.95 -24.65
N THR A 6 37.99 -7.40 -23.68
CA THR A 6 37.45 -6.72 -22.49
C THR A 6 36.81 -5.37 -22.79
N SER A 7 37.13 -4.76 -23.94
CA SER A 7 36.56 -3.46 -24.36
C SER A 7 35.04 -3.52 -24.54
N THR A 8 34.49 -4.65 -24.99
CA THR A 8 33.04 -4.82 -25.18
C THR A 8 32.30 -5.15 -23.89
N TRP A 9 32.99 -5.50 -22.81
CA TRP A 9 32.36 -5.94 -21.56
C TRP A 9 31.54 -4.83 -20.93
N SER A 10 32.01 -3.58 -20.97
CA SER A 10 31.28 -2.42 -20.43
C SER A 10 29.90 -2.28 -21.09
N THR A 11 29.86 -2.33 -22.43
CA THR A 11 28.61 -2.23 -23.20
C THR A 11 27.71 -3.44 -22.96
N ILE A 12 28.27 -4.65 -22.85
CA ILE A 12 27.50 -5.87 -22.56
C ILE A 12 26.87 -5.80 -21.16
N ILE A 13 27.66 -5.41 -20.15
CA ILE A 13 27.19 -5.28 -18.76
C ILE A 13 26.08 -4.22 -18.69
N LEU A 14 26.27 -3.05 -19.31
CA LEU A 14 25.26 -2.00 -19.34
C LEU A 14 23.99 -2.45 -20.05
N SER A 15 24.13 -3.10 -21.21
CA SER A 15 23.00 -3.65 -21.98
C SER A 15 22.23 -4.71 -21.18
N MET A 16 22.93 -5.61 -20.49
CA MET A 16 22.33 -6.63 -19.62
C MET A 16 21.58 -6.01 -18.43
N LEU A 17 22.16 -4.98 -17.79
CA LEU A 17 21.53 -4.28 -16.66
C LEU A 17 20.25 -3.56 -17.08
N ILE A 18 20.25 -2.88 -18.23
CA ILE A 18 19.07 -2.18 -18.75
C ILE A 18 17.96 -3.20 -19.08
N SER A 19 18.31 -4.30 -19.76
CA SER A 19 17.36 -5.36 -20.09
C SER A 19 16.73 -5.96 -18.83
N LEU A 20 17.55 -6.30 -17.83
CA LEU A 20 17.09 -6.84 -16.56
C LEU A 20 16.19 -5.86 -15.80
N PHE A 21 16.56 -4.57 -15.79
CA PHE A 21 15.78 -3.52 -15.14
C PHE A 21 14.37 -3.41 -15.75
N ILE A 22 14.27 -3.36 -17.08
CA ILE A 22 12.98 -3.26 -17.80
C ILE A 22 12.07 -4.47 -17.48
N LEU A 23 12.63 -5.67 -17.44
CA LEU A 23 11.87 -6.89 -17.09
C LEU A 23 11.31 -6.85 -15.66
N MET A 24 12.09 -6.32 -14.72
CA MET A 24 11.69 -6.22 -13.31
C MET A 24 10.68 -5.09 -13.07
N GLN A 25 10.75 -3.98 -13.82
CA GLN A 25 9.83 -2.85 -13.71
C GLN A 25 8.35 -3.25 -13.87
N LEU A 26 8.04 -4.11 -14.84
CA LEU A 26 6.66 -4.55 -15.06
C LEU A 26 6.10 -5.34 -13.87
N LYS A 27 6.93 -6.13 -13.19
CA LYS A 27 6.50 -6.90 -12.01
C LYS A 27 6.35 -6.01 -10.78
N LEU A 28 7.25 -5.04 -10.61
CA LEU A 28 7.23 -4.11 -9.48
C LEU A 28 6.04 -3.15 -9.53
N THR A 29 5.71 -2.63 -10.72
CA THR A 29 4.56 -1.73 -10.93
C THR A 29 3.21 -2.40 -10.70
N LYS A 30 3.10 -3.70 -10.97
CA LYS A 30 1.87 -4.48 -10.72
C LYS A 30 1.72 -4.89 -9.26
N HIS A 31 2.77 -4.74 -8.46
CA HIS A 31 2.72 -5.04 -7.04
C HIS A 31 2.16 -3.83 -6.28
N ASN A 32 0.84 -3.84 -6.08
CA ASN A 32 0.20 -2.90 -5.16
C ASN A 32 0.52 -3.35 -3.73
N PHE A 33 1.46 -2.66 -3.09
CA PHE A 33 1.65 -2.82 -1.65
C PHE A 33 0.36 -2.41 -0.95
N PRO A 34 -0.19 -3.24 -0.05
CA PRO A 34 -1.32 -2.82 0.75
C PRO A 34 -0.89 -1.58 1.52
N ALA A 35 -1.68 -0.50 1.41
CA ALA A 35 -1.48 0.67 2.24
C ALA A 35 -1.43 0.20 3.70
N SER A 36 -0.42 0.67 4.45
CA SER A 36 -0.38 0.45 5.90
C SER A 36 -1.77 0.75 6.45
N PRO A 37 -2.37 -0.14 7.27
CA PRO A 37 -3.71 0.08 7.78
C PRO A 37 -3.70 1.42 8.51
N THR A 38 -4.23 2.45 7.85
CA THR A 38 -4.47 3.72 8.49
C THR A 38 -5.47 3.42 9.58
N PRO A 39 -5.23 3.84 10.84
CA PRO A 39 -6.28 3.77 11.85
C PRO A 39 -7.44 4.53 11.24
N LYS A 40 -8.51 3.81 10.89
CA LYS A 40 -9.75 4.43 10.43
C LYS A 40 -10.07 5.42 11.53
N THR A 41 -9.94 6.73 11.26
CA THR A 41 -10.59 7.71 12.12
C THR A 41 -12.01 7.20 12.18
N PRO A 42 -12.52 6.79 13.35
CA PRO A 42 -13.90 6.39 13.44
C PRO A 42 -14.63 7.66 13.04
N THR A 43 -15.14 7.70 11.80
CA THR A 43 -16.16 8.66 11.41
C THR A 43 -17.25 8.36 12.38
N THR A 44 -17.26 9.15 13.45
CA THR A 44 -18.04 8.90 14.64
C THR A 44 -19.43 9.33 14.25
N THR A 45 -20.09 8.53 13.41
CA THR A 45 -21.51 8.35 13.51
C THR A 45 -21.66 7.76 14.91
N LYS A 46 -21.84 8.63 15.91
CA LYS A 46 -22.11 8.24 17.29
C LYS A 46 -23.40 7.45 17.22
N HIS A 47 -23.32 6.16 16.95
CA HIS A 47 -24.43 5.27 17.15
C HIS A 47 -24.70 5.36 18.65
N PRO A 48 -25.86 5.90 19.06
CA PRO A 48 -26.15 6.03 20.47
C PRO A 48 -26.06 4.64 21.04
N THR A 49 -25.16 4.46 22.01
CA THR A 49 -25.04 3.16 22.66
C THR A 49 -26.38 2.88 23.34
N PRO A 50 -26.81 1.61 23.43
CA PRO A 50 -28.06 1.26 24.11
C PRO A 50 -28.12 1.82 25.54
N TRP A 51 -26.96 2.02 26.16
CA TRP A 51 -26.77 2.66 27.44
C TRP A 51 -27.15 4.14 27.44
N GLU A 52 -26.63 4.94 26.51
CA GLU A 52 -27.03 6.35 26.37
C GLU A 52 -28.51 6.49 26.07
N MET A 53 -29.04 5.68 25.16
CA MET A 53 -30.48 5.69 24.83
C MET A 53 -31.36 5.35 26.06
N LYS A 54 -30.90 4.44 26.92
CA LYS A 54 -31.59 4.10 28.17
C LYS A 54 -31.62 5.30 29.12
N TRP A 55 -30.50 5.99 29.32
CA TRP A 55 -30.43 7.17 30.18
C TRP A 55 -31.29 8.33 29.67
N THR A 56 -31.20 8.66 28.38
CA THR A 56 -32.01 9.73 27.78
C THR A 56 -33.50 9.43 27.91
N LYS A 57 -33.89 8.16 27.83
CA LYS A 57 -35.27 7.71 28.03
C LYS A 57 -35.74 7.79 29.49
N THR A 58 -34.88 7.51 30.46
CA THR A 58 -35.23 7.57 31.89
C THR A 58 -35.31 9.01 32.42
N TYR A 59 -34.51 9.93 31.88
CA TYR A 59 -34.51 11.34 32.30
C TYR A 59 -35.47 12.23 31.50
N SER A 60 -36.09 11.71 30.43
CA SER A 60 -37.15 12.45 29.74
C SER A 60 -38.41 12.50 30.60
N PRO A 61 -39.06 13.68 30.74
CA PRO A 61 -40.32 13.76 31.47
C PRO A 61 -41.33 12.83 30.79
N LEU A 62 -41.95 11.93 31.56
CA LEU A 62 -43.08 11.14 31.08
C LEU A 62 -44.20 12.13 30.73
N SER A 63 -44.34 12.42 29.44
CA SER A 63 -45.52 13.08 28.90
C SER A 63 -46.66 12.09 28.76
#